data_AF-A0A822AM27-F1
#
_entry.id   AF-A0A822AM27-F1
#
_cell.length_a   1.000
_cell.length_b   1.000
_cell.length_c   1.000
_cell.angle_alpha   90.00
_cell.angle_beta   90.00
_cell.angle_gamma   90.00
#
_symmetry.space_group_name_H-M   'P 1'
#
loop_
_entity.id
_entity.type
_entity.pdbx_description
1 polymer ?
#
loop_
_entity_poly.entity_id
_entity_poly.type
_entity_poly.pdbx_seq_one_letter_code
_entity_poly.pdbx_strand_id
1 'polypeptide(L)'
;MLSPFSSTNNNNDSNIIDLLYKLCKDNEIEKVRSLLPFIGNINIINRIENSTGSTCLHVACYYGHREMVEMLLEYGAVHSIRNIRYNLTPYEEAQ
;
A
#
# COMPACT_ATOMS: atom_id res chain seq x y z
N MET A 1 -1.57 -14.70 -26.76
CA MET A 1 -0.76 -14.70 -25.53
C MET A 1 -1.59 -14.02 -24.45
N LEU A 2 -2.07 -14.77 -23.48
CA LEU A 2 -2.95 -14.29 -22.42
C LEU A 2 -2.09 -13.62 -21.32
N SER A 3 -2.31 -12.34 -21.06
CA SER A 3 -1.77 -11.65 -19.88
C SER A 3 -2.52 -12.16 -18.63
N PRO A 4 -1.83 -12.60 -17.56
CA PRO A 4 -2.47 -13.32 -16.45
C PRO A 4 -3.20 -12.42 -15.44
N PHE A 5 -3.63 -11.22 -15.81
CA PHE A 5 -4.23 -10.25 -14.89
C PHE A 5 -5.61 -9.77 -15.33
N SER A 6 -6.51 -10.70 -15.63
CA SER A 6 -7.91 -10.34 -15.80
C SER A 6 -8.81 -11.26 -14.98
N SER A 7 -9.37 -10.65 -13.93
CA SER A 7 -10.74 -10.84 -13.43
C SER A 7 -10.87 -11.34 -11.98
N THR A 8 -10.96 -10.40 -11.03
CA THR A 8 -11.88 -10.52 -9.89
C THR A 8 -12.47 -9.14 -9.53
N ASN A 9 -13.73 -8.96 -9.90
CA ASN A 9 -14.79 -8.09 -9.33
C ASN A 9 -14.46 -6.66 -8.83
N ASN A 10 -14.85 -5.67 -9.64
CA ASN A 10 -14.31 -4.31 -9.68
C ASN A 10 -15.05 -3.24 -8.85
N ASN A 11 -15.63 -3.57 -7.68
CA ASN A 11 -16.26 -2.57 -6.80
C ASN A 11 -15.81 -2.64 -5.32
N ASN A 12 -15.51 -3.83 -4.79
CA ASN A 12 -15.19 -4.00 -3.36
C ASN A 12 -13.68 -3.95 -3.09
N ASP A 13 -12.86 -4.55 -3.96
CA ASP A 13 -11.40 -4.58 -3.80
C ASP A 13 -10.79 -3.18 -3.97
N SER A 14 -11.25 -2.40 -4.95
CA SER A 14 -10.84 -0.99 -5.11
C SER A 14 -11.18 -0.16 -3.87
N ASN A 15 -12.33 -0.38 -3.26
CA ASN A 15 -12.74 0.36 -2.06
C ASN A 15 -11.84 0.03 -0.85
N ILE A 16 -11.51 -1.24 -0.64
CA ILE A 16 -10.63 -1.66 0.48
C ILE A 16 -9.20 -1.15 0.28
N ILE A 17 -8.69 -1.20 -0.96
CA ILE A 17 -7.37 -0.68 -1.28
C ILE A 17 -7.34 0.83 -1.03
N ASP A 18 -8.29 1.59 -1.60
CA ASP A 18 -8.38 3.04 -1.41
C ASP A 18 -8.53 3.42 0.08
N LEU A 19 -9.29 2.64 0.85
CA LEU A 19 -9.41 2.81 2.30
C LEU A 19 -8.06 2.60 3.00
N LEU A 20 -7.35 1.52 2.70
CA LEU A 20 -6.04 1.25 3.30
C LEU A 20 -5.04 2.38 2.99
N TYR A 21 -5.02 2.86 1.74
CA TYR A 21 -4.19 4.00 1.34
C TYR A 21 -4.52 5.26 2.13
N LYS A 22 -5.82 5.56 2.27
CA LYS A 22 -6.27 6.71 3.06
C LYS A 22 -5.84 6.59 4.52
N LEU A 23 -6.00 5.42 5.14
CA LEU A 23 -5.57 5.20 6.52
C LEU A 23 -4.06 5.34 6.69
N CYS A 24 -3.26 4.86 5.73
CA CYS A 24 -1.80 5.03 5.74
C CYS A 24 -1.40 6.50 5.59
N LYS A 25 -2.06 7.23 4.69
CA LYS A 25 -1.87 8.66 4.47
C LYS A 25 -2.19 9.48 5.73
N ASP A 26 -3.32 9.18 6.36
CA ASP A 26 -3.83 9.89 7.54
C ASP A 26 -3.17 9.41 8.86
N ASN A 27 -2.20 8.48 8.78
CA ASN A 27 -1.49 7.87 9.92
C ASN A 27 -2.40 7.17 10.95
N GLU A 28 -3.47 6.53 10.47
CA GLU A 28 -4.47 5.84 11.29
C GLU A 28 -4.01 4.41 11.66
N ILE A 29 -2.88 4.31 12.36
CA ILE A 29 -2.15 3.07 12.67
C ILE A 29 -3.06 1.98 13.25
N GLU A 30 -3.87 2.31 14.25
CA GLU A 30 -4.74 1.32 14.92
C GLU A 30 -5.85 0.80 14.00
N LYS A 31 -6.37 1.64 13.10
CA LYS A 31 -7.34 1.20 12.09
C LYS A 31 -6.68 0.28 11.08
N VAL A 32 -5.45 0.58 10.65
CA VAL A 32 -4.69 -0.32 9.77
C VAL A 32 -4.40 -1.65 10.47
N ARG A 33 -3.92 -1.61 11.72
CA ARG A 33 -3.61 -2.81 12.54
C ARG A 33 -4.84 -3.69 12.74
N SER A 34 -6.00 -3.10 12.98
CA SER A 34 -7.25 -3.86 13.11
C SER A 34 -7.74 -4.38 11.76
N LEU A 35 -7.55 -3.65 10.67
CA LEU A 35 -8.03 -4.01 9.34
C LEU A 35 -7.22 -5.15 8.69
N LEU A 36 -5.89 -5.13 8.79
CA LEU A 36 -5.00 -6.08 8.09
C LEU A 36 -5.30 -7.56 8.40
N PRO A 37 -5.54 -7.97 9.66
CA PRO A 37 -5.89 -9.35 10.00
C PRO A 37 -7.19 -9.85 9.34
N PHE A 38 -8.20 -8.98 9.21
CA PHE A 38 -9.48 -9.36 8.58
C PHE A 38 -9.36 -9.53 7.06
N ILE A 39 -8.39 -8.83 6.44
CA ILE A 39 -8.18 -8.88 5.00
C ILE A 39 -7.31 -10.09 4.61
N GLY A 40 -6.47 -10.60 5.52
CA GLY A 40 -5.76 -11.88 5.37
C GLY A 40 -4.83 -12.01 4.14
N ASN A 41 -4.67 -10.94 3.36
CA ASN A 41 -3.98 -10.96 2.08
C ASN A 41 -2.79 -10.01 2.13
N ILE A 42 -1.61 -10.54 2.45
CA ILE A 42 -0.31 -9.84 2.40
C ILE A 42 -0.11 -9.19 1.00
N ASN A 43 -0.74 -9.75 -0.04
CA ASN A 43 -0.75 -9.17 -1.38
C ASN A 43 -1.34 -7.75 -1.41
N ILE A 44 -2.31 -7.41 -0.55
CA ILE A 44 -2.97 -6.09 -0.55
C ILE A 44 -2.03 -4.99 -0.04
N ILE A 45 -1.17 -5.28 0.93
CA ILE A 45 -0.16 -4.34 1.44
C ILE A 45 0.80 -3.88 0.34
N ASN A 46 1.08 -4.78 -0.61
CA ASN A 46 1.99 -4.54 -1.73
C ASN A 46 1.28 -4.16 -3.03
N ARG A 47 -0.05 -4.00 -3.03
CA ARG A 47 -0.77 -3.43 -4.17
C ARG A 47 -0.28 -2.01 -4.39
N ILE A 48 -0.33 -1.57 -5.64
CA ILE A 48 -0.06 -0.19 -6.04
C ILE A 48 -1.40 0.53 -6.27
N GLU A 49 -1.45 1.83 -5.98
CA GLU A 49 -2.62 2.66 -6.27
C GLU A 49 -2.59 3.22 -7.71
N ASN A 50 -3.74 3.65 -8.21
CA ASN A 50 -3.93 3.94 -9.63
C ASN A 50 -3.32 5.27 -10.12
N SER A 51 -3.12 6.25 -9.23
CA SER A 51 -2.76 7.62 -9.57
C SER A 51 -1.26 7.80 -9.84
N THR A 52 -0.41 7.12 -9.08
CA THR A 52 1.05 7.22 -9.10
C THR A 52 1.73 5.86 -9.14
N GLY A 53 0.99 4.77 -8.92
CA GLY A 53 1.57 3.45 -8.75
C GLY A 53 2.31 3.27 -7.42
N SER A 54 2.11 4.17 -6.45
CA SER A 54 2.72 4.05 -5.13
C SER A 54 2.06 2.95 -4.30
N THR A 55 2.82 2.34 -3.40
CA THR A 55 2.33 1.40 -2.37
C THR A 55 1.96 2.13 -1.07
N CYS A 56 1.33 1.46 -0.11
CA CYS A 56 1.10 2.06 1.23
C CYS A 56 2.41 2.49 1.91
N LEU A 57 3.49 1.74 1.69
CA LEU A 57 4.81 2.05 2.23
C LEU A 57 5.40 3.34 1.64
N HIS A 58 5.19 3.59 0.33
CA HIS A 58 5.57 4.86 -0.30
C HIS A 58 4.87 6.04 0.37
N VAL A 59 3.56 5.93 0.60
CA VAL A 59 2.77 6.98 1.23
C VAL A 59 3.25 7.24 2.66
N ALA A 60 3.45 6.19 3.46
CA ALA A 60 3.95 6.32 4.82
C ALA A 60 5.35 6.98 4.88
N CYS A 61 6.25 6.61 3.96
CA CYS A 61 7.57 7.24 3.84
C CYS A 61 7.48 8.71 3.41
N TYR A 62 6.70 9.03 2.37
CA TYR A 62 6.53 10.39 1.86
C TYR A 62 6.05 11.37 2.93
N TYR A 63 5.13 10.93 3.80
CA TYR A 63 4.61 11.75 4.90
C TYR A 63 5.44 11.69 6.19
N GLY A 64 6.52 10.89 6.24
CA GLY A 64 7.36 10.76 7.42
C GLY A 64 6.74 9.99 8.59
N HIS A 65 5.74 9.14 8.31
CA HIS A 65 5.00 8.38 9.33
C HIS A 65 5.80 7.15 9.79
N ARG A 66 6.86 7.37 10.59
CA ARG A 66 7.82 6.33 11.00
C ARG A 66 7.17 5.08 11.61
N GLU A 67 6.22 5.25 12.52
CA GLU A 67 5.55 4.12 13.19
C GLU A 67 4.66 3.33 12.21
N MET A 68 4.02 4.00 11.26
CA MET A 68 3.30 3.34 10.17
C MET A 68 4.25 2.57 9.25
N VAL A 69 5.41 3.14 8.93
CA VAL A 69 6.46 2.45 8.14
C VAL A 69 6.89 1.16 8.83
N GLU A 70 7.23 1.22 10.12
CA GLU A 70 7.63 0.06 10.91
C GLU A 70 6.55 -1.01 10.91
N MET A 71 5.30 -0.63 11.19
CA MET A 71 4.17 -1.55 11.17
C MET A 71 3.95 -2.19 9.78
N LEU A 72 3.96 -1.42 8.70
CA LEU A 72 3.80 -1.96 7.35
C LEU A 72 4.91 -2.97 7.00
N LEU A 73 6.16 -2.71 7.42
CA LEU A 73 7.29 -3.63 7.24
C LEU A 73 7.10 -4.92 8.06
N GLU A 74 6.63 -4.83 9.31
CA GLU A 74 6.28 -6.00 10.14
C GLU A 74 5.24 -6.89 9.47
N TYR A 75 4.28 -6.29 8.75
CA TYR A 75 3.27 -7.02 7.99
C TYR A 75 3.72 -7.46 6.58
N GLY A 76 5.01 -7.31 6.23
CA GLY A 76 5.59 -7.81 4.99
C GLY A 76 5.47 -6.86 3.79
N ALA A 77 5.40 -5.55 4.03
CA ALA A 77 5.53 -4.57 2.96
C ALA A 77 6.92 -4.66 2.30
N VAL A 78 6.94 -4.66 0.97
CA VAL A 78 8.16 -4.76 0.17
C VAL A 78 8.68 -3.35 -0.11
N HIS A 79 9.85 -3.04 0.45
CA HIS A 79 10.51 -1.75 0.32
C HIS A 79 11.31 -1.56 -0.99
N SER A 80 11.30 -2.53 -1.89
CA SER A 80 11.99 -2.48 -3.18
C SER A 80 11.06 -2.23 -4.37
N ILE A 81 9.74 -2.20 -4.15
CA ILE A 81 8.77 -1.88 -5.20
C ILE A 81 9.00 -0.43 -5.64
N ARG A 82 9.04 -0.17 -6.94
CA ARG A 82 9.13 1.19 -7.47
C ARG A 82 7.75 1.67 -7.90
N ASN A 83 7.38 2.90 -7.54
CA ASN A 83 6.15 3.51 -8.02
C ASN A 83 6.21 3.75 -9.55
N ILE A 84 5.06 3.82 -10.21
CA ILE A 84 5.00 3.92 -11.67
C ILE A 84 5.39 5.33 -12.14
N ARG A 85 4.91 6.36 -11.45
CA ARG A 85 5.00 7.74 -11.91
C ARG A 85 6.40 8.32 -11.79
N TYR A 86 7.13 7.99 -10.73
CA TYR A 86 8.44 8.58 -10.42
C TYR A 86 9.58 7.55 -10.48
N ASN A 87 9.24 6.26 -10.61
CA ASN A 87 10.20 5.16 -10.58
C ASN A 87 11.07 5.17 -9.30
N LEU A 88 10.50 5.59 -8.18
CA LEU A 88 11.17 5.63 -6.88
C LEU A 88 10.73 4.46 -6.01
N THR A 89 11.63 3.94 -5.19
CA THR A 89 11.29 3.08 -4.05
C THR A 89 10.70 3.90 -2.90
N PRO A 90 10.03 3.28 -1.90
CA PRO A 90 9.47 4.01 -0.77
C PRO A 90 10.49 4.87 -0.02
N TYR A 91 11.72 4.38 0.15
CA TYR A 91 12.78 5.14 0.83
C TYR A 91 13.37 6.26 -0.02
N GLU A 92 13.40 6.10 -1.34
CA GLU A 92 13.80 7.17 -2.26
C GLU A 92 12.73 8.27 -2.37
N GLU A 93 11.46 7.95 -2.07
CA GLU A 93 10.34 8.91 -2.05
C GLU A 93 10.18 9.64 -0.69
N ALA A 94 10.85 9.18 0.37
CA ALA A 94 10.85 9.87 1.67
C ALA A 94 11.49 11.28 1.53
N GLN A 95 10.83 12.30 2.08
CA GLN A 95 11.35 13.68 2.12
C GLN A 95 12.33 13.90 3.27
#